data_AF-A0A1H9UQY2-F1
#
_entry.id   AF-A0A1H9UQY2-F1
#
_cell.length_a   1.000
_cell.length_b   1.000
_cell.length_c   1.000
_cell.angle_alpha   90.00
_cell.angle_beta   90.00
_cell.angle_gamma   90.00
#
_symmetry.space_group_name_H-M   'P 1'
#
loop_
_entity.id
_entity.type
_entity.pdbx_description
1 polymer ?
#
loop_
_entity_poly.entity_id
_entity_poly.type
_entity_poly.pdbx_seq_one_letter_code
_entity_poly.pdbx_strand_id
1 'polypeptide(L)'
;MDVTSFHKLRTAVQDNAVPAGSLEVLELESGLRGELEESGYFDQVEVGSTSDPDQLVIALCRCAPEVPSWEAAYRLEHVWDVLRAGSAWEAHAGIVTDELADFEGAMTSPDGGSFLTVHVVALRHAEAAAAPSGDSGAALAD
;
A
#
# COMPACT_ATOMS: atom_id res chain seq x y z
N MET A 1 -2.31 -13.01 7.74
CA MET A 1 -3.32 -14.09 7.56
C MET A 1 -3.31 -14.57 6.09
N ASP A 2 -3.94 -15.70 5.72
CA ASP A 2 -4.23 -15.96 4.31
C ASP A 2 -5.33 -15.02 3.79
N VAL A 3 -5.27 -14.65 2.51
CA VAL A 3 -6.15 -13.64 1.91
C VAL A 3 -7.62 -14.05 1.94
N THR A 4 -7.93 -15.34 1.78
CA THR A 4 -9.35 -15.79 1.78
C THR A 4 -9.97 -15.65 3.16
N SER A 5 -9.24 -16.03 4.21
CA SER A 5 -9.71 -15.84 5.59
C SER A 5 -9.82 -14.37 5.94
N PHE A 6 -8.89 -13.54 5.47
CA PHE A 6 -8.93 -12.09 5.67
C PHE A 6 -10.18 -11.48 5.03
N HIS A 7 -10.47 -11.76 3.76
CA HIS A 7 -11.67 -11.23 3.10
C HIS A 7 -12.96 -11.65 3.80
N LYS A 8 -13.06 -12.91 4.24
CA LYS A 8 -14.23 -13.38 5.02
C LYS A 8 -14.41 -12.61 6.32
N LEU A 9 -13.33 -12.41 7.06
CA LEU A 9 -13.35 -11.70 8.33
C LEU A 9 -13.66 -10.21 8.12
N ARG A 10 -13.02 -9.58 7.13
CA ARG A 10 -13.24 -8.20 6.71
C ARG A 10 -14.73 -7.95 6.42
N THR A 11 -15.33 -8.76 5.55
CA THR A 11 -16.76 -8.65 5.21
C THR A 11 -17.66 -8.80 6.44
N ALA A 12 -17.38 -9.79 7.31
CA ALA A 12 -18.20 -10.00 8.50
C ALA A 12 -18.18 -8.81 9.47
N VAL A 13 -17.03 -8.14 9.64
CA VAL A 13 -16.91 -6.94 10.47
C VAL A 13 -17.58 -5.75 9.80
N GLN A 14 -17.32 -5.56 8.51
CA GLN A 14 -17.85 -4.47 7.70
C GLN A 14 -19.39 -4.45 7.68
N ASP A 15 -20.04 -5.62 7.57
CA ASP A 15 -21.51 -5.74 7.65
C ASP A 15 -22.11 -5.25 8.98
N ASN A 16 -21.28 -5.05 10.02
CA ASN A 16 -21.69 -4.66 11.36
C ASN A 16 -21.12 -3.31 11.82
N ALA A 17 -20.33 -2.64 10.99
CA ALA A 17 -19.63 -1.40 11.35
C ALA A 17 -20.17 -0.18 10.60
N VAL A 18 -19.93 1.02 11.14
CA VAL A 18 -20.24 2.27 10.46
C VAL A 18 -19.12 2.56 9.45
N PRO A 19 -19.43 2.93 8.20
CA PRO A 19 -18.40 3.38 7.26
C PRO A 19 -17.65 4.60 7.80
N ALA A 20 -16.34 4.65 7.58
CA ALA A 20 -15.54 5.80 7.99
C ALA A 20 -15.99 7.11 7.33
N GLY A 21 -15.92 8.19 8.10
CA GLY A 21 -16.11 9.54 7.59
C GLY A 21 -14.90 10.01 6.79
N SER A 22 -15.11 11.00 5.91
CA SER A 22 -14.05 11.53 5.05
C SER A 22 -12.84 12.09 5.80
N LEU A 23 -13.03 12.55 7.04
CA LEU A 23 -11.92 13.01 7.89
C LEU A 23 -11.03 11.84 8.33
N GLU A 24 -11.62 10.74 8.78
CA GLU A 24 -10.89 9.55 9.21
C GLU A 24 -10.12 8.92 8.05
N VAL A 25 -10.72 8.89 6.86
CA VAL A 25 -10.07 8.43 5.63
C VAL A 25 -8.90 9.33 5.25
N LEU A 26 -9.06 10.66 5.34
CA LEU A 26 -7.99 11.62 5.07
C LEU A 26 -6.83 11.50 6.07
N GLU A 27 -7.13 11.26 7.34
CA GLU A 27 -6.13 11.01 8.39
C GLU A 27 -5.36 9.72 8.11
N LEU A 28 -6.05 8.65 7.74
CA LEU A 28 -5.43 7.39 7.35
C LEU A 28 -4.57 7.52 6.09
N GLU A 29 -5.06 8.21 5.05
CA GLU A 29 -4.27 8.51 3.85
C GLU A 29 -2.99 9.26 4.18
N SER A 30 -3.09 10.31 5.01
CA SER A 30 -1.94 11.12 5.40
C SER A 30 -0.94 10.33 6.24
N GLY A 31 -1.43 9.52 7.18
CA GLY A 31 -0.59 8.66 8.02
C GLY A 31 0.13 7.59 7.20
N LEU A 32 -0.61 6.91 6.31
CA LEU A 32 -0.04 5.91 5.41
C LEU A 32 1.03 6.52 4.51
N ARG A 33 0.75 7.67 3.89
CA ARG A 33 1.73 8.37 3.04
C ARG A 33 3.01 8.70 3.82
N GLY A 34 2.87 9.28 5.01
CA GLY A 34 4.01 9.63 5.85
C GLY A 34 4.87 8.42 6.21
N GLU A 35 4.27 7.34 6.70
CA GLU A 35 4.98 6.13 7.10
C GLU A 35 5.69 5.40 5.96
N LEU A 36 5.12 5.46 4.75
CA LEU A 36 5.73 4.93 3.53
C LEU A 36 6.91 5.79 3.08
N GLU A 37 6.75 7.11 3.01
CA GLU A 37 7.81 8.04 2.59
C GLU A 37 8.98 8.07 3.58
N GLU A 38 8.71 8.10 4.88
CA GLU A 38 9.74 8.11 5.93
C GLU A 38 10.52 6.80 6.04
N SER A 39 9.98 5.71 5.49
CA SER A 39 10.63 4.40 5.52
C SER A 39 11.97 4.37 4.77
N GLY A 40 12.08 5.13 3.68
CA GLY A 40 13.22 5.06 2.75
C GLY A 40 13.26 3.81 1.86
N TYR A 41 12.21 2.97 1.87
CA TYR A 41 12.14 1.75 1.05
C TYR A 41 11.52 1.97 -0.33
N PHE A 42 10.89 3.13 -0.54
CA PHE A 42 10.13 3.44 -1.74
C PHE A 42 10.58 4.78 -2.36
N ASP A 43 10.88 4.77 -3.65
CA ASP A 43 11.27 5.97 -4.40
C ASP A 43 10.06 6.71 -5.00
N GLN A 44 8.93 6.01 -5.12
CA GLN A 44 7.67 6.56 -5.57
C GLN A 44 6.56 6.05 -4.66
N VAL A 45 5.74 6.96 -4.16
CA VAL A 45 4.60 6.69 -3.29
C VAL A 45 3.42 7.50 -3.81
N GLU A 46 2.36 6.80 -4.20
CA GLU A 46 1.07 7.39 -4.56
C GLU A 46 0.02 6.85 -3.60
N VAL A 47 -0.73 7.74 -2.93
CA VAL A 47 -1.76 7.36 -1.96
C VAL A 47 -3.03 8.15 -2.24
N GLY A 48 -4.18 7.48 -2.22
CA GLY A 48 -5.51 8.08 -2.28
C GLY A 48 -6.57 7.14 -1.72
N SER A 49 -7.85 7.49 -1.91
CA SER A 49 -8.98 6.65 -1.50
C SER A 49 -10.01 6.47 -2.60
N THR A 50 -10.82 5.42 -2.44
CA THR A 50 -11.99 5.22 -3.28
C THR A 50 -13.19 6.03 -2.78
N SER A 51 -14.11 6.32 -3.70
CA SER A 51 -15.38 7.00 -3.39
C SER A 51 -16.55 6.04 -3.16
N ASP A 52 -16.27 4.73 -3.12
CA ASP A 52 -17.29 3.71 -2.82
C ASP A 52 -17.59 3.68 -1.31
N PRO A 53 -18.65 2.99 -0.87
CA PRO A 53 -19.03 2.93 0.54
C PRO A 53 -17.94 2.38 1.47
N ASP A 54 -16.96 1.65 0.94
CA ASP A 54 -15.91 0.99 1.71
C ASP A 54 -14.74 1.96 1.96
N GLN A 55 -14.70 3.08 1.23
CA GLN A 55 -13.70 4.15 1.28
C GLN A 55 -12.28 3.60 1.52
N LEU A 56 -11.88 2.70 0.63
CA LEU A 56 -10.60 2.01 0.69
C LEU A 56 -9.47 2.99 0.45
N VAL A 57 -8.54 3.09 1.40
CA VAL A 57 -7.27 3.81 1.19
C VAL A 57 -6.32 2.92 0.41
N ILE A 58 -5.86 3.39 -0.75
CA ILE A 58 -5.00 2.63 -1.65
C ILE A 58 -3.66 3.34 -1.77
N ALA A 59 -2.57 2.57 -1.65
CA ALA A 59 -1.23 3.04 -1.95
C ALA A 59 -0.57 2.19 -3.05
N LEU A 60 0.04 2.85 -4.02
CA LEU A 60 0.94 2.24 -4.99
C LEU A 60 2.35 2.75 -4.74
N CYS A 61 3.27 1.84 -4.48
CA CYS A 61 4.66 2.14 -4.19
C CYS A 61 5.57 1.50 -5.24
N ARG A 62 6.68 2.17 -5.55
CA ARG A 62 7.80 1.57 -6.26
C ARG A 62 8.98 1.45 -5.29
N CYS A 63 9.47 0.23 -5.10
CA CYS A 63 10.64 -0.02 -4.26
C CYS A 63 11.86 0.74 -4.78
N ALA A 64 12.73 1.15 -3.86
CA ALA A 64 14.06 1.62 -4.20
C ALA A 64 14.86 0.49 -4.91
N PRO A 65 15.86 0.80 -5.76
CA PRO A 65 16.56 -0.18 -6.61
C PRO A 65 17.10 -1.40 -5.87
N GLU A 66 17.61 -1.20 -4.67
CA GLU A 66 18.25 -2.25 -3.86
C GLU A 66 17.27 -2.97 -2.93
N VAL A 67 16.00 -2.55 -2.90
CA VAL A 67 14.97 -3.12 -2.01
C VAL A 67 14.21 -4.24 -2.72
N PRO A 68 14.40 -5.51 -2.31
CA PRO A 68 13.61 -6.61 -2.83
C PRO A 68 12.19 -6.62 -2.25
N SER A 69 11.24 -7.22 -2.98
CA SER A 69 9.82 -7.27 -2.62
C SER A 69 9.55 -7.87 -1.23
N TRP A 70 10.34 -8.85 -0.79
CA TRP A 70 10.17 -9.45 0.54
C TRP A 70 10.54 -8.51 1.68
N GLU A 71 11.51 -7.62 1.45
CA GLU A 71 11.93 -6.62 2.43
C GLU A 71 10.91 -5.46 2.47
N ALA A 72 10.37 -5.08 1.31
CA ALA A 72 9.22 -4.18 1.23
C ALA A 72 8.02 -4.74 2.00
N ALA A 73 7.69 -6.03 1.85
CA ALA A 73 6.62 -6.67 2.62
C ALA A 73 6.86 -6.60 4.14
N TYR A 74 8.09 -6.90 4.59
CA TYR A 74 8.45 -6.75 6.00
C TYR A 74 8.28 -5.31 6.50
N ARG A 75 8.60 -4.32 5.67
CA ARG A 75 8.37 -2.92 6.01
C ARG A 75 6.89 -2.57 6.07
N LEU A 76 6.06 -3.11 5.16
CA LEU A 76 4.61 -2.88 5.18
C LEU A 76 3.96 -3.41 6.46
N GLU A 77 4.43 -4.54 7.00
CA GLU A 77 4.00 -5.04 8.33
C GLU A 77 4.30 -4.02 9.45
N HIS A 78 5.48 -3.38 9.39
CA HIS A 78 5.82 -2.34 10.38
C HIS A 78 4.99 -1.07 10.21
N VAL A 79 4.75 -0.63 8.96
CA VAL A 79 3.83 0.48 8.68
C VAL A 79 2.44 0.17 9.23
N TRP A 80 1.95 -1.07 9.04
CA TRP A 80 0.68 -1.51 9.59
C TRP A 80 0.64 -1.46 11.12
N ASP A 81 1.71 -1.88 11.80
CA ASP A 81 1.83 -1.79 13.25
C ASP A 81 1.67 -0.36 13.78
N VAL A 82 2.18 0.63 13.04
CA VAL A 82 2.01 2.04 13.38
C VAL A 82 0.57 2.50 13.12
N LEU A 83 0.03 2.21 11.94
CA LEU A 83 -1.32 2.66 11.56
C LEU A 83 -2.42 2.08 12.44
N ARG A 84 -2.30 0.81 12.83
CA ARG A 84 -3.29 0.12 13.67
C ARG A 84 -3.20 0.49 15.14
N ALA A 85 -2.22 1.31 15.54
CA ALA A 85 -1.98 1.63 16.94
C ALA A 85 -3.22 2.26 17.58
N GLY A 86 -3.70 1.65 18.66
CA GLY A 86 -4.91 2.11 19.36
C GLY A 86 -6.23 1.61 18.79
N SER A 87 -6.22 0.85 17.69
CA SER A 87 -7.43 0.18 17.20
C SER A 87 -7.85 -0.96 18.14
N ALA A 88 -9.15 -1.08 18.38
CA ALA A 88 -9.72 -2.18 19.18
C ALA A 88 -9.77 -3.50 18.41
N TRP A 89 -9.80 -3.44 17.08
CA TRP A 89 -9.86 -4.59 16.20
C TRP A 89 -9.09 -4.32 14.91
N GLU A 90 -8.27 -5.30 14.50
CA GLU A 90 -7.52 -5.27 13.24
C GLU A 90 -7.42 -6.66 12.63
N ALA A 91 -7.23 -6.69 11.32
CA ALA A 91 -6.78 -7.86 10.59
C ALA A 91 -6.00 -7.41 9.34
N HIS A 92 -5.03 -8.22 8.93
CA HIS A 92 -4.29 -8.00 7.70
C HIS A 92 -3.88 -9.31 7.02
N ALA A 93 -3.64 -9.22 5.72
CA ALA A 93 -3.06 -10.27 4.91
C ALA A 93 -2.07 -9.68 3.91
N GLY A 94 -1.08 -10.50 3.54
CA GLY A 94 -0.09 -10.11 2.55
C GLY A 94 0.30 -11.27 1.65
N ILE A 95 0.66 -10.94 0.42
CA ILE A 95 1.25 -11.83 -0.56
C ILE A 95 2.56 -11.23 -1.01
N VAL A 96 3.60 -12.06 -1.09
CA VAL A 96 4.90 -11.66 -1.61
C VAL A 96 5.24 -12.52 -2.79
N THR A 97 5.65 -11.88 -3.87
CA THR A 97 6.23 -12.51 -5.06
C THR A 97 7.58 -11.86 -5.37
N ASP A 98 8.28 -12.36 -6.38
CA ASP A 98 9.53 -11.72 -6.84
C ASP A 98 9.29 -10.32 -7.43
N GLU A 99 8.07 -10.03 -7.89
CA GLU A 99 7.73 -8.79 -8.60
C GLU A 99 7.04 -7.75 -7.73
N LEU A 100 6.37 -8.17 -6.66
CA LEU A 100 5.63 -7.26 -5.78
C LEU A 100 5.42 -7.83 -4.38
N ALA A 101 5.15 -6.91 -3.44
CA ALA A 101 4.43 -7.18 -2.21
C ALA A 101 3.02 -6.56 -2.31
N ASP A 102 2.00 -7.35 -1.99
CA ASP A 102 0.61 -6.96 -1.90
C ASP A 102 0.19 -7.08 -0.44
N PHE A 103 -0.36 -6.01 0.14
CA PHE A 103 -0.76 -5.94 1.54
C PHE A 103 -2.17 -5.36 1.66
N GLU A 104 -3.07 -6.08 2.30
CA GLU A 104 -4.40 -5.60 2.64
C GLU A 104 -4.56 -5.56 4.16
N GLY A 105 -5.10 -4.46 4.67
CA GLY A 105 -5.39 -4.25 6.08
C GLY A 105 -6.81 -3.75 6.31
N ALA A 106 -7.38 -4.12 7.44
CA ALA A 106 -8.67 -3.63 7.90
C ALA A 106 -8.61 -3.40 9.41
N MET A 107 -9.19 -2.30 9.88
CA MET A 107 -9.22 -1.96 11.29
C MET A 107 -10.46 -1.14 11.64
N THR A 108 -10.77 -1.12 12.93
CA THR A 108 -11.67 -0.08 13.46
C THR A 108 -10.91 1.22 13.70
N SER A 109 -11.59 2.36 13.61
CA SER A 109 -11.04 3.63 14.09
C SER A 109 -10.66 3.53 15.58
N PRO A 110 -9.73 4.36 16.08
CA PRO A 110 -9.33 4.34 17.49
C PRO A 110 -10.48 4.58 18.48
N ASP A 111 -11.53 5.30 18.07
CA ASP A 111 -12.74 5.50 18.87
C ASP A 111 -13.75 4.34 18.77
N GLY A 112 -13.45 3.33 17.96
CA GLY A 112 -14.22 2.10 17.78
C GLY A 112 -15.51 2.26 16.99
N GLY A 113 -15.75 3.43 16.40
CA GLY A 113 -17.01 3.76 15.71
C GLY A 113 -17.04 3.38 14.23
N SER A 114 -15.91 3.49 13.55
CA SER A 114 -15.82 3.43 12.09
C SER A 114 -14.93 2.29 11.61
N PHE A 115 -15.20 1.82 10.38
CA PHE A 115 -14.40 0.81 9.70
C PHE A 115 -13.50 1.44 8.64
N LEU A 116 -12.22 1.09 8.68
CA LEU A 116 -11.18 1.58 7.79
C LEU A 116 -10.48 0.43 7.09
N THR A 117 -10.19 0.60 5.80
CA THR A 117 -9.47 -0.40 5.01
C THR A 117 -8.30 0.23 4.27
N VAL A 118 -7.23 -0.54 4.12
CA VAL A 118 -6.04 -0.16 3.35
C VAL A 118 -5.65 -1.27 2.38
N HIS A 119 -5.19 -0.89 1.19
CA HIS A 119 -4.55 -1.77 0.22
C HIS A 119 -3.25 -1.13 -0.27
N VAL A 120 -2.12 -1.78 -0.05
CA VAL A 120 -0.81 -1.30 -0.48
C VAL A 120 -0.20 -2.31 -1.45
N VAL A 121 0.19 -1.83 -2.62
CA VAL A 121 0.96 -2.61 -3.59
C VAL A 121 2.33 -1.98 -3.73
N ALA A 122 3.37 -2.71 -3.33
CA ALA A 122 4.75 -2.32 -3.53
C ALA A 122 5.35 -3.12 -4.70
N LEU A 123 5.54 -2.44 -5.83
CA LEU A 123 6.16 -3.01 -7.01
C LEU A 123 7.68 -3.01 -6.86
N ARG A 124 8.32 -4.10 -7.28
CA ARG A 124 9.78 -4.15 -7.43
C ARG A 124 10.24 -3.02 -8.33
N HIS A 125 11.44 -2.50 -8.06
CA HIS A 125 12.09 -1.57 -8.96
C HIS A 125 12.33 -2.24 -10.31
N ALA A 126 11.58 -1.84 -11.34
CA ALA A 126 11.94 -2.16 -12.70
C ALA A 126 13.11 -1.27 -13.09
N GLU A 127 14.29 -1.87 -13.29
CA GLU A 127 15.41 -1.18 -13.93
C GLU A 127 14.87 -0.64 -15.26
N ALA A 128 14.92 0.69 -15.45
CA ALA A 128 14.44 1.30 -16.67
C ALA A 128 15.19 0.63 -17.83
N ALA A 129 14.47 -0.18 -18.63
CA ALA A 129 15.04 -0.78 -19.82
C ALA A 129 15.67 0.35 -20.61
N ALA A 130 17.00 0.34 -20.71
CA ALA A 130 17.74 1.39 -21.39
C ALA A 130 17.07 1.57 -22.75
N ALA A 131 16.50 2.75 -22.98
CA ALA A 131 15.93 3.09 -24.27
C ALA A 131 17.01 2.74 -25.31
N PRO A 132 16.70 2.00 -26.39
CA PRO A 132 17.70 1.69 -27.40
C PRO A 132 18.28 3.01 -27.83
N SER A 133 19.53 3.26 -27.44
CA SER A 133 20.31 4.41 -27.83
C SER A 133 20.29 4.40 -29.33
N GLY A 134 19.51 5.31 -29.92
CA GLY A 134 19.38 5.45 -31.35
C GLY A 134 20.79 5.63 -31.89
N ASP A 135 21.28 4.58 -32.53
CA ASP A 135 22.43 4.60 -33.40
C ASP A 135 22.09 5.57 -34.54
N SER A 136 22.32 6.85 -34.30
CA SER A 136 22.35 7.86 -35.35
C SER A 136 23.67 7.67 -36.08
N GLY A 137 23.67 6.64 -36.93
CA GLY A 137 24.73 6.36 -37.86
C GLY A 137 25.18 7.62 -38.59
N ALA A 138 26.50 7.72 -38.72
CA ALA A 138 27.21 8.70 -39.51
C ALA A 138 26.55 8.95 -40.87
N ALA A 139 26.36 10.23 -41.21
CA ALA A 139 26.37 10.68 -42.60
C ALA A 139 27.55 11.63 -42.76
N LEU A 140 28.41 11.25 -43.71
CA LEU A 140 29.71 11.81 -44.00
C LEU A 140 29.65 13.26 -44.48
N ALA A 141 30.76 13.95 -44.24
CA ALA A 141 31.17 15.12 -44.98
C ALA A 141 31.34 14.78 -46.47
N ASP A 142 30.78 15.63 -47.34
CA ASP A 142 31.47 16.28 -48.46
C ASP A 142 30.64 17.49 -48.93
#